data_AF-A0A1A7QKK6-F1
#
_entry.id   AF-A0A1A7QKK6-F1
#
_cell.length_a   1.000
_cell.length_b   1.000
_cell.length_c   1.000
_cell.angle_alpha   90.00
_cell.angle_beta   90.00
_cell.angle_gamma   90.00
#
_symmetry.space_group_name_H-M   'P 1'
#
loop_
_entity.id
_entity.type
_entity.pdbx_description
1 polymer ?
#
loop_
_entity_poly.entity_id
_entity_poly.type
_entity_poly.pdbx_seq_one_letter_code
_entity_poly.pdbx_strand_id
1 'polypeptide(L)' 'MDPEDRPRPRGDAADRLATEDLDPYSQDELTARIAQLQAEIARVTRHRDNAAAHRVAADALFGKKD' A
#
# COMPACT_ATOMS: atom_id res chain seq x y z
N MET A 1 -10.86 5.73 21.99
CA MET A 1 -10.25 6.04 20.69
C MET A 1 -9.83 4.74 20.07
N ASP A 2 -10.49 4.34 18.99
CA ASP A 2 -10.14 3.15 18.23
C ASP A 2 -8.70 3.33 17.67
N PRO A 3 -7.81 2.32 17.65
CA PRO A 3 -6.54 2.40 16.96
C PRO A 3 -6.62 2.90 15.49
N GLU A 4 -7.79 2.77 14.86
CA GLU A 4 -8.07 3.26 13.50
C GLU A 4 -8.26 4.79 13.39
N ASP A 5 -8.57 5.48 14.50
CA ASP A 5 -8.82 6.94 14.56
C ASP A 5 -7.55 7.78 14.81
N ARG A 6 -6.37 7.15 14.81
CA ARG A 6 -5.13 7.91 15.00
C ARG A 6 -4.85 8.73 13.74
N PRO A 7 -4.47 10.02 13.86
CA PRO A 7 -4.02 10.80 12.71
C PRO A 7 -2.90 10.02 12.02
N ARG A 8 -3.07 9.71 10.73
CA ARG A 8 -2.00 9.09 9.95
C ARG A 8 -0.76 9.99 10.07
N PRO A 9 0.43 9.45 10.36
CA PRO A 9 1.66 10.23 10.33
C PRO A 9 1.72 11.04 9.04
N ARG A 10 1.89 12.36 9.14
CA ARG A 10 2.05 13.22 7.95
C ARG A 10 3.39 12.90 7.31
N GLY A 11 3.36 12.52 6.02
CA GLY A 11 4.49 11.99 5.28
C GLY A 11 4.53 10.46 5.40
N ASP A 12 3.90 9.77 4.44
CA ASP A 12 3.98 8.32 4.41
C ASP A 12 5.30 7.85 3.79
N ALA A 13 5.56 6.54 3.82
CA ALA A 13 6.81 5.99 3.28
C ALA A 13 6.97 6.27 1.77
N ALA A 14 5.87 6.41 1.02
CA ALA A 14 5.91 6.71 -0.40
C ALA A 14 6.31 8.17 -0.66
N ASP A 15 5.82 9.11 0.16
CA ASP A 15 6.23 10.51 0.11
C ASP A 15 7.76 10.65 0.30
N ARG A 16 8.33 9.92 1.27
CA ARG A 16 9.77 9.94 1.53
C ARG A 16 10.57 9.38 0.35
N LEU A 17 10.12 8.28 -0.24
CA LEU A 17 10.74 7.67 -1.43
C LEU A 17 10.72 8.62 -2.63
N ALA A 18 9.65 9.39 -2.82
CA ALA A 18 9.48 10.30 -3.94
C ALA A 18 10.42 11.52 -3.88
N THR A 19 10.85 11.90 -2.68
CA THR A 19 11.74 13.06 -2.45
C THR A 19 13.22 12.71 -2.35
N GLU A 20 13.58 11.44 -2.46
CA GLU A 20 14.97 10.99 -2.32
C GLU A 20 15.81 11.30 -3.56
N ASP A 21 17.03 11.79 -3.34
CA ASP A 21 18.00 12.02 -4.42
C ASP A 21 18.52 10.68 -4.97
N LEU A 22 18.38 10.49 -6.28
CA LEU A 22 18.80 9.27 -6.98
C LEU A 22 20.17 9.40 -7.64
N ASP A 23 20.74 10.62 -7.74
CA ASP A 23 22.03 10.88 -8.38
C ASP A 23 23.21 10.07 -7.81
N PRO A 24 23.29 9.75 -6.50
CA PRO A 24 24.43 9.00 -5.97
C PRO A 24 24.36 7.49 -6.23
N TYR A 25 23.24 6.96 -6.73
CA TYR A 25 23.05 5.52 -6.91
C TYR A 25 23.61 5.01 -8.24
N SER A 26 24.24 3.84 -8.19
CA SER A 26 24.63 3.08 -9.38
C SER A 26 23.41 2.45 -10.07
N GLN A 27 23.59 2.01 -11.32
CA GLN A 27 22.55 1.31 -12.08
C GLN A 27 22.10 0.00 -11.41
N ASP A 28 23.03 -0.73 -10.79
CA ASP A 28 22.73 -1.98 -10.09
C ASP A 28 21.91 -1.72 -8.83
N GLU A 29 22.24 -0.68 -8.07
CA GLU A 29 21.47 -0.27 -6.88
C GLU A 29 20.06 0.20 -7.26
N LEU A 30 19.92 0.99 -8.33
CA LEU A 30 18.62 1.40 -8.84
C LEU A 30 17.78 0.20 -9.30
N THR A 31 18.41 -0.78 -9.96
CA THR A 31 17.75 -2.01 -10.39
C THR A 31 17.26 -2.83 -9.20
N ALA A 32 18.09 -3.00 -8.16
CA ALA A 32 17.70 -3.69 -6.94
C ALA A 32 16.54 -2.99 -6.23
N ARG A 33 16.59 -1.66 -6.15
CA ARG A 33 15.52 -0.83 -5.58
C ARG A 33 14.21 -0.97 -6.34
N ILE A 34 14.24 -0.95 -7.68
CA ILE A 34 13.05 -1.16 -8.51
C ILE A 34 12.41 -2.52 -8.21
N ALA A 35 13.21 -3.60 -8.13
CA ALA A 35 12.69 -4.93 -7.85
C ALA A 35 11.97 -5.00 -6.49
N GLN A 36 12.53 -4.36 -5.46
CA GLN A 36 11.90 -4.26 -4.14
C GLN A 36 10.57 -3.49 -4.18
N LEU A 37 10.53 -2.35 -4.88
CA LEU A 37 9.32 -1.54 -5.01
C LEU A 37 8.21 -2.29 -5.79
N GLN A 38 8.56 -3.04 -6.82
CA GLN A 38 7.60 -3.87 -7.55
C GLN A 38 7.00 -4.98 -6.67
N ALA A 39 7.84 -5.63 -5.85
CA ALA A 39 7.36 -6.63 -4.88
C ALA A 39 6.42 -5.99 -3.82
N GLU A 40 6.73 -4.77 -3.37
CA GLU A 40 5.87 -3.99 -2.47
C GLU A 40 4.52 -3.70 -3.11
N ILE A 41 4.51 -3.18 -4.34
CA ILE A 41 3.29 -2.88 -5.10
C ILE A 41 2.42 -4.13 -5.24
N ALA A 42 3.02 -5.28 -5.58
CA ALA A 42 2.30 -6.54 -5.67
C ALA A 42 1.67 -6.95 -4.32
N ARG A 43 2.42 -6.79 -3.21
CA ARG A 43 1.93 -7.10 -1.87
C ARG A 43 0.74 -6.22 -1.48
N VAL A 44 0.85 -4.91 -1.68
CA VAL A 44 -0.21 -3.93 -1.35
C VAL A 44 -1.45 -4.15 -2.22
N THR A 45 -1.25 -4.40 -3.52
CA THR A 45 -2.34 -4.72 -4.46
C THR A 45 -3.12 -5.95 -4.01
N ARG A 46 -2.42 -7.05 -3.68
CA ARG A 46 -3.05 -8.27 -3.16
C ARG A 46 -3.85 -8.01 -1.88
N HIS A 47 -3.31 -7.21 -0.97
CA HIS A 47 -4.01 -6.89 0.28
C HIS A 47 -5.28 -6.08 0.03
N ARG A 48 -5.20 -5.05 -0.83
CA ARG A 48 -6.36 -4.24 -1.25
C ARG A 48 -7.46 -5.11 -1.85
N ASP A 49 -7.09 -6.01 -2.76
CA ASP A 49 -8.04 -6.85 -3.49
C ASP A 49 -8.71 -7.86 -2.55
N ASN A 50 -7.94 -8.47 -1.63
CA ASN A 50 -8.50 -9.33 -0.59
C ASN A 50 -9.49 -8.55 0.30
N ALA A 51 -9.12 -7.35 0.75
CA ALA A 51 -10.01 -6.52 1.57
C ALA A 51 -11.30 -6.14 0.81
N ALA A 52 -11.21 -5.86 -0.50
CA ALA A 52 -12.38 -5.61 -1.33
C ALA A 52 -13.27 -6.86 -1.45
N ALA A 53 -12.69 -8.03 -1.67
CA ALA A 53 -13.43 -9.29 -1.71
C ALA A 53 -14.15 -9.60 -0.38
N HIS A 54 -13.50 -9.33 0.75
CA HIS A 54 -14.12 -9.47 2.08
C HIS A 54 -15.30 -8.53 2.26
N ARG A 55 -15.21 -7.26 1.82
CA ARG A 55 -16.35 -6.32 1.86
C ARG A 55 -17.51 -6.82 1.01
N VAL A 56 -17.26 -7.22 -0.23
CA VAL A 56 -18.32 -7.76 -1.12
C VAL A 56 -18.99 -8.98 -0.51
N ALA A 57 -18.22 -9.90 0.10
CA ALA A 57 -18.79 -11.05 0.78
C ALA A 57 -19.63 -10.65 2.01
N ALA A 58 -19.18 -9.66 2.79
CA ALA A 58 -19.94 -9.14 3.92
C ALA A 58 -21.24 -8.45 3.46
N ASP A 59 -21.19 -7.65 2.40
CA ASP A 59 -22.37 -7.00 1.82
C ASP A 59 -23.38 -8.03 1.30
N ALA A 60 -22.92 -9.13 0.69
CA ALA A 60 -23.80 -10.22 0.24
C ALA A 60 -24.47 -10.99 1.40
N LEU A 61 -23.80 -11.11 2.55
CA LEU A 61 -24.28 -11.84 3.73
C LEU A 61 -25.14 -10.97 4.66
N PHE A 62 -24.79 -9.70 4.80
CA PHE A 62 -25.31 -8.79 5.83
C PHE A 62 -25.92 -7.51 5.27
N GLY A 63 -25.83 -7.26 3.96
CA GLY A 63 -26.49 -6.15 3.31
C GLY A 63 -28.01 -6.26 3.45
N LYS A 64 -28.68 -5.13 3.68
CA LYS A 64 -30.14 -5.06 3.71
C LYS A 64 -30.67 -5.54 2.35
N LYS A 65 -31.53 -6.56 2.37
CA LYS A 65 -32.48 -6.79 1.29
C LYS A 65 -33.50 -5.67 1.35
N ASP A 66 -33.53 -4.84 0.31
CA ASP A 66 -34.74 -4.08 0.00
C ASP A 66 -35.89 -5.03 -0.36
#